data_AF-A0AAV5D949-F1
#
_entry.id   AF-A0AAV5D949-F1
#
_cell.length_a   1.000
_cell.length_b   1.000
_cell.length_c   1.000
_cell.angle_alpha   90.00
_cell.angle_beta   90.00
_cell.angle_gamma   90.00
#
_symmetry.space_group_name_H-M   'P 1'
#
loop_
_entity.id
_entity.type
_entity.pdbx_description
1 polymer ?
#
loop_
_entity_poly.entity_id
_entity_poly.type
_entity_poly.pdbx_seq_one_letter_code
_entity_poly.pdbx_strand_id
1 'polypeptide(L)'
;MQFVDDACYQIEKYERNVRQIGVVPYIPRFSQLAARMEQYINGSRDLVDQAYTKIVSIMFVILEKIAQVEPKYVDIVLLENYAAFQHRYALFLNPNCDARSILFDIRTKNNMKWLLFCTTNCLNKFNMISSLYDLANVVPTLAKYYHQASEAYEQACSRHINLVIYIHFEKLFQFARKIEELMYNMSPEEVNEIIQFGALSRFLCLIPFQVGMSKVEFRKMLKSSLSGLDKTINAMYRKLQKNITAEELLPSLWEKCKKEFLDKYATFLKLISKVYPDEKVTSATEMRDILASL
;
A
#
# COMPACT_ATOMS: atom_id res chain seq x y z
N MET A 1 22.31 29.81 6.16
CA MET A 1 21.88 29.84 4.74
C MET A 1 20.46 30.40 4.69
N GLN A 2 20.31 31.72 4.55
CA GLN A 2 19.01 32.41 4.69
C GLN A 2 17.90 31.85 3.78
N PHE A 3 18.24 31.46 2.55
CA PHE A 3 17.28 30.87 1.61
C PHE A 3 16.68 29.52 2.07
N VAL A 4 17.37 28.76 2.92
CA VAL A 4 16.85 27.51 3.51
C VAL A 4 15.79 27.83 4.55
N ASP A 5 16.02 28.86 5.37
CA ASP A 5 15.07 29.32 6.38
C ASP A 5 13.82 29.91 5.71
N ASP A 6 14.00 30.68 4.64
CA ASP A 6 12.88 31.17 3.82
C ASP A 6 12.06 30.03 3.22
N ALA A 7 12.73 28.99 2.68
CA ALA A 7 12.04 27.82 2.15
C ALA A 7 11.24 27.07 3.23
N CYS A 8 11.81 26.89 4.42
CA CYS A 8 11.12 26.29 5.56
C CYS A 8 9.87 27.08 5.94
N TYR A 9 9.99 28.41 6.05
CA TYR A 9 8.86 29.29 6.36
C TYR A 9 7.73 29.21 5.31
N GLN A 10 8.08 29.14 4.02
CA GLN A 10 7.06 28.97 2.96
C GLN A 10 6.34 27.63 3.05
N ILE A 11 7.06 26.55 3.41
CA ILE A 11 6.47 25.22 3.59
C ILE A 11 5.51 25.23 4.80
N GLU A 12 5.94 25.76 5.95
CA GLU A 12 5.10 25.85 7.16
C GLU A 12 3.81 26.65 6.93
N LYS A 13 3.88 27.74 6.16
CA LYS A 13 2.71 28.56 5.84
C LYS A 13 1.71 27.87 4.91
N TYR A 14 2.14 26.82 4.19
CA TYR A 14 1.32 26.17 3.17
C TYR A 14 0.09 25.47 3.76
N GLU A 15 0.10 25.09 5.05
CA GLU A 15 -0.98 24.36 5.74
C GLU A 15 -2.40 24.96 5.55
N ARG A 16 -2.56 26.27 5.32
CA ARG A 16 -3.81 26.97 5.63
C ARG A 16 -4.92 26.95 4.58
N ASN A 17 -4.68 26.56 3.32
CA ASN A 17 -5.69 26.65 2.23
C ASN A 17 -5.51 25.63 1.08
N VAL A 18 -5.00 24.43 1.36
CA VAL A 18 -4.59 23.47 0.30
C VAL A 18 -5.75 22.57 -0.11
N ARG A 19 -5.97 22.42 -1.42
CA ARG A 19 -6.79 21.32 -1.95
C ARG A 19 -6.09 20.00 -1.64
N GLN A 20 -6.72 19.11 -0.88
CA GLN A 20 -6.10 17.87 -0.40
C GLN A 20 -6.14 16.74 -1.44
N ILE A 21 -5.76 17.08 -2.67
CA ILE A 21 -5.66 16.17 -3.81
C ILE A 21 -4.43 16.58 -4.63
N GLY A 22 -3.62 15.60 -5.04
CA GLY A 22 -2.45 15.82 -5.85
C GLY A 22 -1.18 16.17 -5.08
N VAL A 23 -0.13 16.43 -5.85
CA VAL A 23 1.22 16.68 -5.31
C VAL A 23 1.35 18.13 -4.84
N VAL A 24 1.77 18.31 -3.59
CA VAL A 24 2.00 19.63 -3.00
C VAL A 24 3.18 20.33 -3.70
N PRO A 25 3.11 21.65 -4.00
CA PRO A 25 4.07 22.33 -4.86
C PRO A 25 5.50 22.39 -4.33
N TYR A 26 5.71 22.25 -3.02
CA TYR A 26 7.06 22.27 -2.45
C TYR A 26 7.84 20.98 -2.69
N ILE A 27 7.17 19.85 -2.94
CA ILE A 27 7.83 18.57 -3.27
C ILE A 27 8.61 18.64 -4.59
N PRO A 28 8.02 19.05 -5.73
CA PRO A 28 8.77 19.16 -6.98
C PRO A 28 9.84 20.26 -6.95
N ARG A 29 9.73 21.25 -6.05
CA ARG A 29 10.73 22.32 -5.88
C ARG A 29 11.95 21.88 -5.07
N PHE A 30 11.86 20.77 -4.34
CA PHE A 30 12.96 20.25 -3.54
C PHE A 30 14.22 19.99 -4.36
N SER A 31 14.10 19.43 -5.57
CA SER A 31 15.26 19.12 -6.42
C SER A 31 16.06 20.38 -6.81
N GLN A 32 15.38 21.47 -7.12
CA GLN A 32 16.02 22.76 -7.43
C GLN A 32 16.73 23.34 -6.21
N LEU A 33 16.12 23.19 -5.03
CA LEU A 33 16.69 23.66 -3.78
C LEU A 33 17.91 22.84 -3.36
N ALA A 34 17.83 21.50 -3.46
CA ALA A 34 18.93 20.58 -3.24
C ALA A 34 20.12 20.91 -4.15
N ALA A 35 19.88 21.11 -5.45
CA ALA A 35 20.93 21.51 -6.39
C ALA A 35 21.64 22.82 -6.00
N ARG A 36 20.90 23.81 -5.47
CA ARG A 36 21.50 25.05 -4.92
C ARG A 36 22.29 24.79 -3.64
N MET A 37 21.81 23.92 -2.76
CA MET A 37 22.50 23.57 -1.51
C MET A 37 23.82 22.86 -1.78
N GLU A 38 23.88 21.96 -2.77
CA GLU A 38 25.12 21.26 -3.15
C GLU A 38 26.21 22.22 -3.67
N GLN A 39 25.87 23.41 -4.18
CA GLN A 39 26.87 24.42 -4.60
C GLN A 39 27.70 24.95 -3.42
N TYR A 40 27.20 24.83 -2.18
CA TYR A 40 27.85 25.31 -0.97
C TYR A 40 28.73 24.26 -0.27
N ILE A 41 28.87 23.04 -0.83
CA ILE A 41 29.71 21.98 -0.24
C ILE A 41 31.16 22.44 -0.04
N ASN A 42 31.66 23.29 -0.93
CA ASN A 42 33.01 23.86 -0.83
C ASN A 42 33.23 24.71 0.45
N GLY A 43 32.17 25.03 1.21
CA GLY A 43 32.24 25.74 2.50
C GLY A 43 32.22 24.83 3.73
N SER A 44 31.40 23.77 3.77
CA SER A 44 31.35 22.70 4.79
C SER A 44 30.19 21.72 4.51
N ARG A 45 30.48 20.43 4.35
CA ARG A 45 29.46 19.38 4.11
C ARG A 45 28.45 19.27 5.25
N ASP A 46 28.89 19.43 6.49
CA ASP A 46 28.05 19.32 7.69
C ASP A 46 26.92 20.35 7.71
N LEU A 47 27.18 21.57 7.22
CA LEU A 47 26.17 22.62 7.14
C LEU A 47 25.08 22.30 6.10
N VAL A 48 25.48 21.70 4.98
CA VAL A 48 24.56 21.24 3.92
C VAL A 48 23.71 20.08 4.43
N ASP A 49 24.31 19.13 5.15
CA ASP A 49 23.61 17.99 5.75
C ASP A 49 22.64 18.39 6.86
N GLN A 50 23.00 19.36 7.70
CA GLN A 50 22.09 19.95 8.68
C GLN A 50 20.91 20.65 8.00
N ALA A 51 21.16 21.38 6.92
CA ALA A 51 20.11 22.03 6.15
C ALA A 51 19.16 21.02 5.48
N TYR A 52 19.67 19.90 4.94
CA TYR A 52 18.84 18.81 4.43
C TYR A 52 17.98 18.18 5.51
N THR A 53 18.57 17.92 6.68
CA THR A 53 17.84 17.36 7.81
C THR A 53 16.70 18.28 8.20
N LYS A 54 16.96 19.58 8.36
CA LYS A 54 15.94 20.58 8.72
C LYS A 54 14.80 20.61 7.69
N ILE A 55 15.13 20.76 6.41
CA ILE A 55 14.11 21.00 5.39
C ILE A 55 13.25 19.77 5.11
N VAL A 56 13.85 18.59 4.97
CA VAL A 56 13.09 17.38 4.63
C VAL A 56 12.23 16.95 5.82
N SER A 57 12.72 17.12 7.05
CA SER A 57 11.90 16.92 8.25
C SER A 57 10.66 17.82 8.26
N ILE A 58 10.82 19.12 7.97
CA ILE A 58 9.68 20.05 7.90
C ILE A 58 8.74 19.65 6.74
N MET A 59 9.27 19.32 5.56
CA MET A 59 8.45 18.88 4.43
C MET A 59 7.53 17.71 4.78
N PHE A 60 8.05 16.71 5.50
CA PHE A 60 7.28 15.52 5.89
C PHE A 60 6.28 15.83 7.00
N VAL A 61 6.66 16.60 8.03
CA VAL A 61 5.74 17.02 9.09
C VAL A 61 4.56 17.81 8.54
N ILE A 62 4.83 18.76 7.64
CA ILE A 62 3.79 19.57 7.00
C ILE A 62 2.94 18.73 6.05
N LEU A 63 3.54 17.79 5.31
CA LEU A 63 2.79 16.88 4.44
C LEU A 63 1.79 16.04 5.24
N GLU A 64 2.23 15.46 6.36
CA GLU A 64 1.38 14.69 7.27
C GLU A 64 0.22 15.52 7.82
N LYS A 65 0.48 16.77 8.23
CA LYS A 65 -0.59 17.67 8.68
C LYS A 65 -1.57 18.01 7.57
N ILE A 66 -1.10 18.26 6.35
CA ILE A 66 -1.96 18.52 5.17
C ILE A 66 -2.84 17.30 4.89
N ALA A 67 -2.27 16.09 4.93
CA ALA A 67 -3.01 14.86 4.71
C ALA A 67 -4.13 14.67 5.75
N GLN A 68 -3.90 15.08 7.00
CA GLN A 68 -4.86 14.96 8.10
C GLN A 68 -6.01 15.98 8.08
N VAL A 69 -5.96 17.01 7.23
CA VAL A 69 -7.05 18.02 7.14
C VAL A 69 -8.38 17.38 6.74
N GLU A 70 -8.38 16.46 5.77
CA GLU A 70 -9.53 15.65 5.40
C GLU A 70 -9.23 14.16 5.56
N PRO A 71 -9.75 13.49 6.61
CA PRO A 71 -9.47 12.08 6.91
C PRO A 71 -9.74 11.12 5.75
N LYS A 72 -10.66 11.48 4.85
CA LYS A 72 -11.03 10.72 3.65
C LYS A 72 -9.89 10.61 2.63
N TYR A 73 -8.98 11.57 2.58
CA TYR A 73 -7.95 11.68 1.55
C TYR A 73 -6.54 11.42 2.07
N VAL A 74 -6.37 11.19 3.38
CA VAL A 74 -5.07 10.99 4.04
C VAL A 74 -4.16 10.09 3.21
N ASP A 75 -4.58 8.85 2.95
CA ASP A 75 -3.71 7.90 2.26
C ASP A 75 -3.45 8.27 0.80
N ILE A 76 -4.41 8.89 0.11
CA ILE A 76 -4.25 9.35 -1.28
C ILE A 76 -3.22 10.49 -1.34
N VAL A 77 -3.33 11.46 -0.44
CA VAL A 77 -2.36 12.56 -0.34
C VAL A 77 -0.97 12.00 -0.03
N LEU A 78 -0.84 11.15 0.98
CA LEU A 78 0.46 10.59 1.36
C LEU A 78 1.08 9.76 0.22
N LEU A 79 0.33 8.86 -0.41
CA LEU A 79 0.90 7.99 -1.45
C LEU A 79 1.36 8.79 -2.68
N GLU A 80 0.59 9.79 -3.13
CA GLU A 80 0.97 10.59 -4.30
C GLU A 80 2.21 11.45 -4.01
N ASN A 81 2.24 12.05 -2.82
CA ASN A 81 3.30 12.97 -2.45
C ASN A 81 4.61 12.27 -2.14
N TYR A 82 4.58 11.11 -1.47
CA TYR A 82 5.80 10.31 -1.26
C TYR A 82 6.31 9.69 -2.55
N ALA A 83 5.45 9.22 -3.46
CA ALA A 83 5.87 8.77 -4.78
C ALA A 83 6.53 9.91 -5.58
N ALA A 84 5.93 11.11 -5.56
CA ALA A 84 6.50 12.28 -6.20
C ALA A 84 7.86 12.69 -5.59
N PHE A 85 7.98 12.62 -4.25
CA PHE A 85 9.26 12.85 -3.57
C PHE A 85 10.32 11.85 -4.02
N GLN A 86 10.02 10.55 -4.03
CA GLN A 86 10.93 9.51 -4.49
C GLN A 86 11.37 9.70 -5.94
N HIS A 87 10.44 10.04 -6.84
CA HIS A 87 10.76 10.32 -8.24
C HIS A 87 11.68 11.55 -8.37
N ARG A 88 11.35 12.66 -7.71
CA ARG A 88 12.19 13.88 -7.75
C ARG A 88 13.57 13.66 -7.15
N TYR A 89 13.63 12.82 -6.12
CA TYR A 89 14.87 12.41 -5.49
C TYR A 89 15.75 11.58 -6.45
N ALA A 90 15.16 10.63 -7.18
CA ALA A 90 15.87 9.84 -8.18
C ALA A 90 16.45 10.69 -9.33
N LEU A 91 15.68 11.68 -9.83
CA LEU A 91 16.13 12.61 -10.86
C LEU A 91 17.27 13.52 -10.37
N PHE A 92 17.28 13.91 -9.10
CA PHE A 92 18.36 14.69 -8.51
C PHE A 92 19.69 13.91 -8.50
N LEU A 93 19.65 12.61 -8.18
CA LEU A 93 20.84 11.76 -8.18
C LEU A 93 21.33 11.40 -9.58
N ASN A 94 20.42 11.25 -10.55
CA ASN A 94 20.76 10.93 -11.93
C ASN A 94 20.02 11.86 -12.91
N PRO A 95 20.57 13.05 -13.21
CA PRO A 95 19.93 14.03 -14.10
C PRO A 95 19.77 13.55 -15.55
N ASN A 96 20.56 12.56 -15.97
CA ASN A 96 20.54 11.99 -17.31
C ASN A 96 19.53 10.84 -17.45
N CYS A 97 18.84 10.43 -16.36
CA CYS A 97 17.83 9.41 -16.47
C CYS A 97 16.55 9.98 -17.08
N ASP A 98 16.11 9.43 -18.21
CA ASP A 98 14.89 9.82 -18.89
C ASP A 98 13.67 9.56 -17.98
N ALA A 99 12.84 10.60 -17.81
CA ALA A 99 11.69 10.62 -16.91
C ALA A 99 10.51 9.75 -17.39
N ARG A 100 10.65 9.05 -18.53
CA ARG A 100 9.70 8.05 -19.05
C ARG A 100 9.83 6.67 -18.41
N SER A 101 10.60 6.54 -17.34
CA SER A 101 10.86 5.29 -16.64
C SER A 101 9.65 4.85 -15.79
N ILE A 102 8.87 3.92 -16.34
CA ILE A 102 7.70 3.29 -15.68
C ILE A 102 8.18 2.48 -14.46
N LEU A 103 7.53 2.65 -13.30
CA LEU A 103 7.66 1.77 -12.13
C LEU A 103 7.14 0.36 -12.50
N PHE A 104 8.01 -0.64 -12.51
CA PHE A 104 7.60 -2.04 -12.68
C PHE A 104 7.80 -2.86 -11.40
N ASP A 105 6.84 -3.75 -11.12
CA ASP A 105 6.76 -4.57 -9.91
C ASP A 105 7.54 -5.89 -10.14
N ILE A 106 8.68 -6.09 -9.46
CA ILE A 106 9.38 -7.39 -9.49
C ILE A 106 9.05 -8.19 -8.24
N ARG A 107 8.27 -9.27 -8.42
CA ARG A 107 7.92 -10.20 -7.35
C ARG A 107 9.13 -11.09 -7.00
N THR A 108 9.80 -10.78 -5.88
CA THR A 108 10.70 -11.75 -5.22
C THR A 108 10.04 -12.32 -3.96
N LYS A 109 10.34 -13.59 -3.62
CA LYS A 109 9.61 -14.39 -2.62
C LYS A 109 9.44 -13.73 -1.24
N ASN A 110 10.23 -12.73 -0.88
CA ASN A 110 10.25 -12.16 0.48
C ASN A 110 10.26 -10.62 0.56
N ASN A 111 10.03 -9.84 -0.51
CA ASN A 111 9.81 -8.38 -0.41
C ASN A 111 9.30 -7.77 -1.72
N MET A 112 8.42 -6.74 -1.62
CA MET A 112 8.08 -5.84 -2.73
C MET A 112 9.30 -4.95 -3.01
N LYS A 113 9.76 -4.87 -4.27
CA LYS A 113 10.91 -4.03 -4.66
C LYS A 113 10.55 -3.21 -5.89
N TRP A 114 10.72 -1.90 -5.78
CA TRP A 114 10.56 -0.96 -6.88
C TRP A 114 11.86 -0.83 -7.66
N LEU A 115 11.77 -0.93 -8.99
CA LEU A 115 12.89 -0.68 -9.90
C LEU A 115 12.51 0.41 -10.90
N LEU A 116 13.40 1.39 -11.06
CA LEU A 116 13.30 2.44 -12.07
C LEU A 116 13.90 1.89 -13.38
N PHE A 117 13.09 1.68 -14.42
CA PHE A 117 13.61 1.27 -15.73
C PHE A 117 14.02 2.50 -16.53
N CYS A 118 15.29 2.91 -16.47
CA CYS A 118 15.83 3.91 -17.37
C CYS A 118 16.01 3.27 -18.77
N THR A 119 15.28 3.74 -19.79
CA THR A 119 15.15 3.10 -21.13
C THR A 119 16.40 3.16 -22.02
N THR A 120 17.59 3.38 -21.47
CA THR A 120 18.84 3.40 -22.23
C THR A 120 19.99 2.78 -21.44
N ASN A 121 20.41 1.57 -21.83
CA ASN A 121 21.69 0.88 -21.52
C ASN A 121 22.22 0.81 -20.06
N CYS A 122 21.49 1.27 -19.04
CA CYS A 122 21.92 1.20 -17.64
C CYS A 122 21.45 -0.07 -16.88
N LEU A 123 20.80 -1.01 -17.58
CA LEU A 123 20.18 -2.20 -16.98
C LEU A 123 21.13 -3.26 -16.44
N ASN A 124 22.43 -3.14 -16.66
CA ASN A 124 23.38 -4.15 -16.17
C ASN A 124 23.89 -3.91 -14.74
N LYS A 125 23.30 -2.98 -13.96
CA LYS A 125 23.82 -2.73 -12.61
C LYS A 125 22.88 -2.14 -11.56
N PHE A 126 21.57 -2.40 -11.59
CA PHE A 126 20.68 -1.89 -10.54
C PHE A 126 19.94 -3.00 -9.81
N ASN A 127 20.65 -3.64 -8.87
CA ASN A 127 20.00 -4.23 -7.70
C ASN A 127 19.73 -3.09 -6.70
N MET A 128 18.57 -3.05 -6.03
CA MET A 128 18.22 -2.04 -5.02
C MET A 128 19.23 -1.94 -3.84
N ILE A 129 20.01 -2.99 -3.60
CA ILE A 129 21.16 -2.96 -2.67
C ILE A 129 22.28 -2.06 -3.22
N SER A 130 22.48 -2.03 -4.55
CA SER A 130 23.41 -1.10 -5.22
C SER A 130 22.92 0.34 -5.13
N SER A 131 21.63 0.61 -5.33
CA SER A 131 21.11 1.99 -5.28
C SER A 131 21.19 2.62 -3.90
N LEU A 132 21.10 1.83 -2.83
CA LEU A 132 21.28 2.28 -1.45
C LEU A 132 22.74 2.57 -1.12
N TYR A 133 23.66 1.76 -1.66
CA TYR A 133 25.08 2.05 -1.61
C TYR A 133 25.42 3.30 -2.44
N ASP A 134 24.86 3.45 -3.64
CA ASP A 134 25.03 4.63 -4.51
C ASP A 134 24.39 5.89 -3.90
N LEU A 135 23.26 5.76 -3.20
CA LEU A 135 22.56 6.80 -2.43
C LEU A 135 23.39 7.29 -1.24
N ALA A 136 23.97 6.36 -0.48
CA ALA A 136 24.90 6.65 0.61
C ALA A 136 26.21 7.28 0.11
N ASN A 137 26.60 6.98 -1.14
CA ASN A 137 27.81 7.54 -1.75
C ASN A 137 27.63 9.00 -2.24
N VAL A 138 26.40 9.46 -2.56
CA VAL A 138 26.16 10.82 -3.08
C VAL A 138 25.69 11.79 -1.99
N VAL A 139 24.67 11.44 -1.19
CA VAL A 139 24.24 12.22 -0.02
C VAL A 139 23.73 11.28 1.08
N PRO A 140 24.61 10.80 1.99
CA PRO A 140 24.23 9.84 3.03
C PRO A 140 23.09 10.34 3.93
N THR A 141 23.06 11.64 4.22
CA THR A 141 22.06 12.27 5.09
C THR A 141 20.63 12.14 4.57
N LEU A 142 20.46 12.07 3.25
CA LEU A 142 19.14 11.97 2.62
C LEU A 142 18.67 10.52 2.48
N ALA A 143 19.56 9.53 2.63
CA ALA A 143 19.22 8.13 2.52
C ALA A 143 18.12 7.71 3.51
N LYS A 144 18.21 8.18 4.76
CA LYS A 144 17.19 7.92 5.79
C LYS A 144 15.81 8.47 5.42
N TYR A 145 15.77 9.63 4.77
CA TYR A 145 14.51 10.26 4.36
C TYR A 145 13.90 9.58 3.14
N TYR A 146 14.73 9.08 2.23
CA TYR A 146 14.26 8.24 1.12
C TYR A 146 13.61 6.95 1.65
N HIS A 147 14.24 6.30 2.63
CA HIS A 147 13.65 5.14 3.30
C HIS A 147 12.33 5.47 3.99
N GLN A 148 12.31 6.56 4.77
CA GLN A 148 11.10 7.01 5.45
C GLN A 148 9.96 7.30 4.45
N ALA A 149 10.25 7.97 3.34
CA ALA A 149 9.28 8.22 2.29
C ALA A 149 8.79 6.91 1.65
N SER A 150 9.70 5.96 1.40
CA SER A 150 9.34 4.66 0.85
C SER A 150 8.44 3.86 1.77
N GLU A 151 8.72 3.86 3.06
CA GLU A 151 7.90 3.16 4.05
C GLU A 151 6.54 3.81 4.19
N ALA A 152 6.49 5.14 4.29
CA ALA A 152 5.24 5.88 4.40
C ALA A 152 4.36 5.71 3.14
N TYR A 153 4.97 5.69 1.95
CA TYR A 153 4.30 5.36 0.69
C TYR A 153 3.68 3.96 0.72
N GLU A 154 4.45 2.94 1.10
CA GLU A 154 3.95 1.56 1.18
C GLU A 154 2.82 1.41 2.19
N GLN A 155 2.95 2.05 3.35
CA GLN A 155 1.90 2.03 4.37
C GLN A 155 0.62 2.71 3.87
N ALA A 156 0.73 3.87 3.22
CA ALA A 156 -0.43 4.57 2.64
C ALA A 156 -1.09 3.75 1.52
N CYS A 157 -0.29 3.12 0.64
CA CYS A 157 -0.79 2.19 -0.38
C CYS A 157 -1.58 1.05 0.28
N SER A 158 -0.99 0.41 1.29
CA SER A 158 -1.62 -0.70 2.00
C SER A 158 -2.93 -0.29 2.66
N ARG A 159 -2.97 0.82 3.40
CA ARG A 159 -4.19 1.31 4.05
C ARG A 159 -5.28 1.67 3.04
N HIS A 160 -4.92 2.37 1.96
CA HIS A 160 -5.85 2.72 0.90
C HIS A 160 -6.44 1.48 0.20
N ILE A 161 -5.58 0.53 -0.19
CA ILE A 161 -5.99 -0.73 -0.83
C ILE A 161 -6.91 -1.53 0.10
N ASN A 162 -6.55 -1.66 1.38
CA ASN A 162 -7.37 -2.37 2.36
C ASN A 162 -8.75 -1.72 2.53
N LEU A 163 -8.82 -0.39 2.57
CA LEU A 163 -10.08 0.36 2.63
C LEU A 163 -10.93 0.11 1.37
N VAL A 164 -10.33 0.18 0.18
CA VAL A 164 -11.02 -0.08 -1.09
C VAL A 164 -11.61 -1.49 -1.13
N ILE A 165 -10.79 -2.50 -0.79
CA ILE A 165 -11.23 -3.89 -0.72
C ILE A 165 -12.37 -4.05 0.29
N TYR A 166 -12.22 -3.46 1.48
CA TYR A 166 -13.21 -3.55 2.54
C TYR A 166 -14.56 -2.97 2.13
N ILE A 167 -14.60 -1.80 1.47
CA ILE A 167 -15.84 -1.18 1.00
C ILE A 167 -16.65 -2.12 0.09
N HIS A 168 -15.98 -2.92 -0.74
CA HIS A 168 -16.66 -3.80 -1.69
C HIS A 168 -16.95 -5.20 -1.14
N PHE A 169 -16.12 -5.70 -0.23
CA PHE A 169 -16.21 -7.07 0.32
C PHE A 169 -16.44 -7.09 1.83
N GLU A 170 -16.99 -6.01 2.40
CA GLU A 170 -17.22 -5.84 3.84
C GLU A 170 -17.95 -7.04 4.45
N LYS A 171 -19.08 -7.42 3.86
CA LYS A 171 -19.92 -8.53 4.35
C LYS A 171 -19.18 -9.86 4.38
N LEU A 172 -18.33 -10.12 3.38
CA LEU A 172 -17.53 -11.33 3.26
C LEU A 172 -16.51 -11.41 4.42
N PHE A 173 -15.76 -10.33 4.62
CA PHE A 173 -14.70 -10.30 5.62
C PHE A 173 -15.20 -10.07 7.05
N GLN A 174 -16.37 -9.44 7.24
CA GLN A 174 -17.05 -9.41 8.55
C GLN A 174 -17.56 -10.80 8.93
N PHE A 175 -18.11 -11.54 7.98
CA PHE A 175 -18.56 -12.92 8.22
C PHE A 175 -17.37 -13.82 8.62
N ALA A 176 -16.24 -13.69 7.92
CA ALA A 176 -15.00 -14.39 8.27
C ALA A 176 -14.54 -14.08 9.70
N ARG A 177 -14.48 -12.79 10.06
CA ARG A 177 -14.08 -12.35 11.41
C ARG A 177 -15.00 -12.89 12.50
N LYS A 178 -16.32 -12.87 12.29
CA LYS A 178 -17.27 -13.46 13.24
C LYS A 178 -17.00 -14.94 13.50
N ILE A 179 -16.71 -15.71 12.44
CA ILE A 179 -16.34 -17.12 12.60
C ILE A 179 -15.07 -17.25 13.44
N GLU A 180 -14.02 -16.46 13.16
CA GLU A 180 -12.77 -16.51 13.90
C GLU A 180 -12.95 -16.17 15.39
N GLU A 181 -13.71 -15.12 15.71
CA GLU A 181 -14.04 -14.72 17.09
C GLU A 181 -14.78 -15.83 17.84
N LEU A 182 -15.74 -16.47 17.18
CA LEU A 182 -16.51 -17.57 17.74
C LEU A 182 -15.64 -18.83 17.94
N MET A 183 -14.69 -19.10 17.05
CA MET A 183 -13.73 -20.19 17.22
C MET A 183 -12.77 -19.95 18.39
N TYR A 184 -12.40 -18.69 18.67
CA TYR A 184 -11.48 -18.35 19.75
C TYR A 184 -12.12 -18.40 21.15
N ASN A 185 -13.42 -18.10 21.25
CA ASN A 185 -14.15 -18.06 22.52
C ASN A 185 -14.63 -19.45 23.00
N MET A 186 -14.37 -20.51 22.24
CA MET A 186 -14.61 -21.91 22.63
C MET A 186 -13.36 -22.45 23.35
N SER A 187 -13.53 -23.21 24.44
CA SER A 187 -12.39 -23.75 25.20
C SER A 187 -11.60 -24.80 24.38
N PRO A 188 -10.27 -24.95 24.59
CA PRO A 188 -9.45 -25.95 23.88
C PRO A 188 -9.94 -27.39 24.07
N GLU A 189 -10.49 -27.72 25.25
CA GLU A 189 -11.09 -29.03 25.53
C GLU A 189 -12.33 -29.30 24.67
N GLU A 190 -13.23 -28.33 24.48
CA GLU A 190 -14.42 -28.47 23.62
C GLU A 190 -14.04 -28.61 22.14
N VAL A 191 -13.02 -27.89 21.67
CA VAL A 191 -12.53 -27.98 20.29
C VAL A 191 -11.90 -29.35 20.01
N ASN A 192 -11.13 -29.91 20.96
CA ASN A 192 -10.50 -31.22 20.80
C ASN A 192 -11.50 -32.38 20.93
N GLU A 193 -12.51 -32.29 21.81
CA GLU A 193 -13.60 -33.27 21.84
C GLU A 193 -14.40 -33.26 20.54
N ILE A 194 -14.65 -32.09 19.96
CA ILE A 194 -15.32 -31.93 18.67
C ILE A 194 -14.49 -32.52 17.50
N ILE A 195 -13.16 -32.34 17.51
CA ILE A 195 -12.27 -32.90 16.48
C ILE A 195 -12.10 -34.42 16.64
N GLN A 196 -12.03 -34.95 17.87
CA GLN A 196 -11.97 -36.40 18.11
C GLN A 196 -13.26 -37.12 17.70
N PHE A 197 -14.44 -36.53 17.94
CA PHE A 197 -15.71 -37.10 17.46
C PHE A 197 -15.92 -36.95 15.94
N GLY A 198 -15.20 -36.03 15.28
CA GLY A 198 -15.24 -35.82 13.83
C GLY A 198 -14.71 -36.99 12.99
N ALA A 199 -13.88 -37.87 13.56
CA ALA A 199 -13.35 -39.04 12.84
C ALA A 199 -14.31 -40.24 12.80
N LEU A 200 -15.32 -40.28 13.69
CA LEU A 200 -16.23 -41.43 13.83
C LEU A 200 -17.62 -41.22 13.23
N SER A 201 -17.94 -40.01 12.76
CA SER A 201 -19.33 -39.69 12.45
C SER A 201 -19.54 -39.15 11.04
N ARG A 202 -19.81 -40.10 10.13
CA ARG A 202 -20.61 -39.90 8.92
C ARG A 202 -22.06 -39.49 9.23
N PHE A 203 -22.39 -39.18 10.50
CA PHE A 203 -23.77 -39.03 11.00
C PHE A 203 -24.03 -37.89 12.00
N LEU A 204 -23.02 -37.14 12.49
CA LEU A 204 -23.26 -36.00 13.40
C LEU A 204 -22.48 -34.76 12.98
N CYS A 205 -23.14 -34.02 12.12
CA CYS A 205 -23.02 -32.60 11.83
C CYS A 205 -23.26 -31.77 13.13
N LEU A 206 -22.37 -31.82 14.13
CA LEU A 206 -22.51 -31.03 15.38
C LEU A 206 -21.50 -29.88 15.56
N ILE A 207 -20.50 -29.76 14.69
CA ILE A 207 -19.74 -28.49 14.56
C ILE A 207 -20.59 -27.31 14.02
N PRO A 208 -21.55 -27.48 13.09
CA PRO A 208 -22.15 -26.33 12.41
C PRO A 208 -23.16 -25.53 13.24
N PHE A 209 -23.41 -25.89 14.51
CA PHE A 209 -24.47 -25.23 15.30
C PHE A 209 -23.98 -24.42 16.51
N GLN A 210 -22.76 -24.65 17.03
CA GLN A 210 -22.25 -23.87 18.17
C GLN A 210 -21.38 -22.66 17.80
N VAL A 211 -21.01 -22.51 16.53
CA VAL A 211 -20.53 -21.21 16.00
C VAL A 211 -21.72 -20.25 15.76
N GLY A 212 -22.98 -20.67 16.01
CA GLY A 212 -24.14 -19.79 15.94
C GLY A 212 -24.51 -19.25 14.56
N MET A 213 -23.79 -19.61 13.49
CA MET A 213 -24.09 -19.18 12.12
C MET A 213 -24.55 -20.35 11.25
N SER A 214 -25.81 -20.28 10.82
CA SER A 214 -26.45 -21.32 10.03
C SER A 214 -25.85 -21.42 8.61
N LYS A 215 -25.87 -22.63 8.02
CA LYS A 215 -25.54 -22.83 6.60
C LYS A 215 -26.36 -21.93 5.66
N VAL A 216 -27.58 -21.57 6.08
CA VAL A 216 -28.46 -20.66 5.33
C VAL A 216 -27.91 -19.23 5.30
N GLU A 217 -27.43 -18.73 6.42
CA GLU A 217 -26.81 -17.40 6.51
C GLU A 217 -25.51 -17.34 5.72
N PHE A 218 -24.70 -18.40 5.76
CA PHE A 218 -23.50 -18.50 4.94
C PHE A 218 -23.81 -18.39 3.45
N ARG A 219 -24.76 -19.19 2.94
CA ARG A 219 -25.18 -19.14 1.53
C ARG A 219 -25.75 -17.78 1.12
N LYS A 220 -26.54 -17.14 1.99
CA LYS A 220 -27.04 -15.77 1.77
C LYS A 220 -25.90 -14.77 1.65
N MET A 221 -24.89 -14.86 2.53
CA MET A 221 -23.71 -14.01 2.48
C MET A 221 -22.94 -14.20 1.17
N LEU A 222 -22.62 -15.45 0.80
CA LEU A 222 -21.91 -15.77 -0.46
C LEU A 222 -22.64 -15.19 -1.67
N LYS A 223 -23.97 -15.38 -1.74
CA LYS A 223 -24.78 -14.81 -2.82
C LYS A 223 -24.69 -13.29 -2.83
N SER A 224 -24.77 -12.63 -1.69
CA SER A 224 -24.72 -11.16 -1.62
C SER A 224 -23.34 -10.54 -1.91
N SER A 225 -22.25 -11.28 -1.66
CA SER A 225 -20.88 -10.79 -1.79
C SER A 225 -20.17 -11.24 -3.06
N LEU A 226 -20.54 -12.40 -3.61
CA LEU A 226 -19.88 -13.01 -4.77
C LEU A 226 -20.79 -13.10 -6.01
N SER A 227 -22.04 -12.64 -5.96
CA SER A 227 -22.85 -12.48 -7.18
C SER A 227 -22.42 -11.23 -7.95
N GLY A 228 -22.22 -11.34 -9.26
CA GLY A 228 -21.87 -10.18 -10.10
C GLY A 228 -20.48 -9.62 -9.80
N LEU A 229 -19.49 -10.51 -9.60
CA LEU A 229 -18.10 -10.14 -9.30
C LEU A 229 -17.51 -9.16 -10.31
N ASP A 230 -17.80 -9.30 -11.60
CA ASP A 230 -17.29 -8.38 -12.63
C ASP A 230 -17.68 -6.92 -12.34
N LYS A 231 -18.94 -6.68 -11.94
CA LYS A 231 -19.42 -5.34 -11.59
C LYS A 231 -18.77 -4.84 -10.31
N THR A 232 -18.59 -5.72 -9.33
CA THR A 232 -17.98 -5.40 -8.04
C THR A 232 -16.51 -5.06 -8.18
N ILE A 233 -15.75 -5.83 -8.96
CA ILE A 233 -14.33 -5.63 -9.24
C ILE A 233 -14.13 -4.36 -10.08
N ASN A 234 -14.99 -4.10 -11.07
CA ASN A 234 -14.99 -2.83 -11.80
C ASN A 234 -15.25 -1.63 -10.87
N ALA A 235 -16.19 -1.77 -9.93
CA ALA A 235 -16.45 -0.72 -8.93
C ALA A 235 -15.25 -0.54 -8.00
N MET A 236 -14.56 -1.62 -7.63
CA MET A 236 -13.33 -1.62 -6.84
C MET A 236 -12.20 -0.87 -7.56
N TYR A 237 -11.97 -1.16 -8.84
CA TYR A 237 -10.97 -0.44 -9.65
C TYR A 237 -11.31 1.05 -9.78
N ARG A 238 -12.58 1.40 -10.08
CA ARG A 238 -13.03 2.80 -10.13
C ARG A 238 -12.86 3.52 -8.80
N LYS A 239 -13.07 2.81 -7.68
CA LYS A 239 -12.90 3.36 -6.35
C LYS A 239 -11.43 3.60 -6.02
N LEU A 240 -10.55 2.68 -6.43
CA LEU A 240 -9.09 2.83 -6.33
C LEU A 240 -8.60 4.03 -7.12
N GLN A 241 -9.08 4.22 -8.35
CA GLN A 241 -8.72 5.36 -9.20
C GLN A 241 -9.25 6.70 -8.66
N LYS A 242 -10.32 6.69 -7.87
CA LYS A 242 -11.04 7.91 -7.51
C LYS A 242 -10.14 8.86 -6.69
N ASN A 243 -9.98 10.07 -7.21
CA ASN A 243 -9.18 11.16 -6.63
C ASN A 243 -7.66 10.95 -6.69
N ILE A 244 -7.16 9.90 -7.36
CA ILE A 244 -5.75 9.82 -7.74
C ILE A 244 -5.55 10.71 -8.97
N THR A 245 -4.57 11.59 -8.92
CA THR A 245 -4.14 12.50 -9.98
C THR A 245 -2.91 11.97 -10.74
N ALA A 246 -2.06 11.18 -10.09
CA ALA A 246 -0.92 10.51 -10.70
C ALA A 246 -1.35 9.18 -11.33
N GLU A 247 -1.84 9.23 -12.57
CA GLU A 247 -2.37 8.07 -13.31
C GLU A 247 -1.32 6.96 -13.51
N GLU A 248 -0.04 7.31 -13.54
CA GLU A 248 1.09 6.37 -13.65
C GLU A 248 1.19 5.39 -12.48
N LEU A 249 0.61 5.72 -11.31
CA LEU A 249 0.59 4.84 -10.15
C LEU A 249 -0.49 3.76 -10.25
N LEU A 250 -1.52 3.98 -11.07
CA LEU A 250 -2.71 3.13 -11.11
C LEU A 250 -2.43 1.68 -11.48
N PRO A 251 -1.62 1.35 -12.51
CA PRO A 251 -1.35 -0.05 -12.86
C PRO A 251 -0.74 -0.83 -11.70
N SER A 252 0.24 -0.23 -11.00
CA SER A 252 0.89 -0.90 -9.88
C SER A 252 0.00 -1.00 -8.64
N LEU A 253 -0.75 0.07 -8.31
CA LEU A 253 -1.73 0.03 -7.23
C LEU A 253 -2.81 -1.04 -7.49
N TRP A 254 -3.21 -1.22 -8.75
CA TRP A 254 -4.18 -2.24 -9.13
C TRP A 254 -3.64 -3.65 -8.95
N GLU A 255 -2.42 -3.94 -9.41
CA GLU A 255 -1.79 -5.25 -9.18
C GLU A 255 -1.64 -5.56 -7.69
N LYS A 256 -1.22 -4.58 -6.87
CA LYS A 256 -1.19 -4.72 -5.41
C LYS A 256 -2.58 -4.99 -4.83
N CYS A 257 -3.60 -4.26 -5.28
CA CYS A 257 -4.97 -4.46 -4.84
C CYS A 257 -5.50 -5.87 -5.18
N LYS A 258 -5.27 -6.36 -6.40
CA LYS A 258 -5.64 -7.72 -6.80
C LYS A 258 -4.95 -8.77 -5.93
N LYS A 259 -3.66 -8.60 -5.69
CA LYS A 259 -2.88 -9.50 -4.84
C LYS A 259 -3.38 -9.52 -3.39
N GLU A 260 -3.54 -8.36 -2.76
CA GLU A 260 -4.03 -8.24 -1.39
C GLU A 260 -5.44 -8.84 -1.22
N PHE A 261 -6.32 -8.60 -2.19
CA PHE A 261 -7.64 -9.22 -2.19
C PHE A 261 -7.56 -10.74 -2.29
N LEU A 262 -6.75 -11.28 -3.19
CA LEU A 262 -6.56 -12.72 -3.35
C LEU A 262 -5.97 -13.37 -2.10
N ASP A 263 -5.02 -12.72 -1.43
CA ASP A 263 -4.40 -13.24 -0.20
C ASP A 263 -5.43 -13.30 0.95
N LYS A 264 -6.28 -12.27 1.09
CA LYS A 264 -7.40 -12.27 2.05
C LYS A 264 -8.45 -13.33 1.67
N TYR A 265 -8.77 -13.47 0.40
CA TYR A 265 -9.73 -14.45 -0.09
C TYR A 265 -9.24 -15.88 0.12
N ALA A 266 -7.95 -16.15 -0.09
CA ALA A 266 -7.34 -17.45 0.19
C ALA A 266 -7.41 -17.79 1.69
N THR A 267 -7.19 -16.80 2.57
CA THR A 267 -7.35 -16.97 4.02
C THR A 267 -8.80 -17.29 4.38
N PHE A 268 -9.76 -16.58 3.78
CA PHE A 268 -11.19 -16.89 3.91
C PHE A 268 -11.50 -18.33 3.47
N LEU A 269 -11.02 -18.78 2.31
CA LEU A 269 -11.25 -20.15 1.84
C LEU A 269 -10.71 -21.21 2.81
N LYS A 270 -9.54 -20.98 3.42
CA LYS A 270 -8.97 -21.87 4.45
C LYS A 270 -9.84 -21.93 5.71
N LEU A 271 -10.49 -20.83 6.08
CA LEU A 271 -11.43 -20.79 7.20
C LEU A 271 -12.71 -21.57 6.86
N ILE A 272 -13.27 -21.33 5.68
CA ILE A 272 -14.48 -22.00 5.22
C ILE A 272 -14.28 -23.51 5.07
N SER A 273 -13.13 -23.98 4.58
CA SER A 273 -12.87 -25.42 4.46
C SER A 273 -12.88 -26.15 5.81
N LYS A 274 -12.65 -25.43 6.91
CA LYS A 274 -12.72 -25.99 8.28
C LYS A 274 -14.15 -26.02 8.82
N VAL A 275 -14.95 -25.00 8.52
CA VAL A 275 -16.30 -24.82 9.12
C VAL A 275 -17.41 -25.40 8.23
N TYR A 276 -17.26 -25.35 6.92
CA TYR A 276 -18.25 -25.79 5.92
C TYR A 276 -17.57 -26.62 4.80
N PRO A 277 -17.05 -27.84 5.11
CA PRO A 277 -16.28 -28.63 4.15
C PRO A 277 -17.06 -29.06 2.89
N ASP A 278 -18.39 -29.19 2.98
CA ASP A 278 -19.25 -29.64 1.88
C ASP A 278 -19.75 -28.49 0.97
N GLU A 279 -19.49 -27.23 1.32
CA GLU A 279 -20.03 -26.10 0.57
C GLU A 279 -19.14 -25.71 -0.61
N LYS A 280 -19.71 -25.65 -1.81
CA LYS A 280 -19.00 -25.20 -3.01
C LYS A 280 -18.88 -23.67 -3.01
N VAL A 281 -17.65 -23.17 -2.92
CA VAL A 281 -17.32 -21.74 -3.00
C VAL A 281 -16.39 -21.51 -4.17
N THR A 282 -16.46 -20.32 -4.80
CA THR A 282 -15.54 -19.92 -5.87
C THR A 282 -14.08 -20.10 -5.42
N SER A 283 -13.31 -20.88 -6.18
CA SER A 283 -11.93 -21.19 -5.83
C SER A 283 -11.01 -19.97 -5.99
N ALA A 284 -9.82 -20.02 -5.38
CA ALA A 284 -8.83 -18.96 -5.55
C ALA A 284 -8.34 -18.82 -7.01
N THR A 285 -8.38 -19.90 -7.79
CA THR A 285 -8.01 -19.89 -9.21
C THR A 285 -9.09 -19.20 -10.05
N GLU A 286 -10.35 -19.60 -9.90
CA GLU A 286 -11.47 -18.94 -10.59
C GLU A 286 -11.53 -17.45 -10.24
N MET A 287 -11.33 -17.08 -8.97
CA MET A 287 -11.29 -15.68 -8.55
C MET A 287 -10.14 -14.90 -9.20
N ARG A 288 -8.97 -15.54 -9.37
CA ARG A 288 -7.83 -14.94 -10.06
C ARG A 288 -8.12 -14.70 -11.53
N ASP A 289 -8.78 -15.64 -12.19
CA ASP A 289 -9.12 -15.52 -13.62
C ASP A 289 -10.13 -14.38 -13.85
N ILE A 290 -11.10 -14.21 -12.96
CA ILE A 290 -12.05 -13.07 -12.99
C ILE A 290 -11.33 -11.73 -12.74
N LEU A 291 -10.32 -11.69 -11.89
CA LEU A 291 -9.51 -10.47 -11.67
C LEU A 291 -8.55 -10.18 -12.82
N ALA A 292 -8.22 -11.17 -13.64
CA ALA A 292 -7.32 -11.03 -14.78
C ALA A 292 -8.05 -10.61 -16.07
N SER A 293 -9.38 -10.79 -16.14
CA SER A 293 -10.21 -10.35 -17.27
C SER A 293 -10.50 -8.84 -17.28
N LEU A 294 -9.97 -8.09 -16.31
CA LEU A 294 -10.13 -6.64 -16.10
C LEU A 294 -8.78 -5.95 -15.94
#